data_AF-A0A4S0R6L7-F1
#
_entry.id   AF-A0A4S0R6L7-F1
#
_cell.length_a   1.000
_cell.length_b   1.000
_cell.length_c   1.000
_cell.angle_alpha   90.00
_cell.angle_beta   90.00
_cell.angle_gamma   90.00
#
_symmetry.space_group_name_H-M   'P 1'
#
loop_
_entity.id
_entity.type
_entity.pdbx_description
1 polymer ?
#
loop_
_entity_poly.entity_id
_entity_poly.type
_entity_poly.pdbx_seq_one_letter_code
_entity_poly.pdbx_strand_id
1 'polypeptide(L)'
;AEFGVDRAAASMPYTATMVGFAAGNVLVGRAIDRVGYWIPALVSATALGAGFLLASLTSSILGFTLVQGLLIGVGTSAIFGPLIADISHWFNRRRGVAVTVAASGNYLAGAVWPFVMPTIMRAE
;
A
#
# COMPACT_ATOMS: atom_id res chain seq x y z
N ALA A 1 22.28 10.85 -8.22
CA ALA A 1 21.07 10.40 -7.50
C ALA A 1 19.91 11.15 -8.14
N GLU A 2 18.91 10.45 -8.65
CA GLU A 2 17.93 10.89 -9.64
C GLU A 2 17.19 12.22 -9.34
N PHE A 3 17.05 12.60 -8.06
CA PHE A 3 16.49 13.88 -7.65
C PHE A 3 17.51 14.91 -7.11
N GLY A 4 18.78 14.53 -6.93
CA GLY A 4 19.82 15.41 -6.36
C GLY A 4 19.63 15.71 -4.86
N VAL A 5 18.89 14.87 -4.14
CA VAL A 5 18.36 15.14 -2.80
C VAL A 5 19.15 14.42 -1.70
N ASP A 6 19.29 15.08 -0.54
CA ASP A 6 19.91 14.55 0.67
C ASP A 6 19.14 13.34 1.26
N ARG A 7 19.80 12.44 2.00
CA ARG A 7 19.20 11.19 2.52
C ARG A 7 17.93 11.44 3.35
N ALA A 8 17.85 12.57 4.04
CA ALA A 8 16.68 12.98 4.80
C ALA A 8 15.44 13.16 3.92
N ALA A 9 15.60 13.74 2.74
CA ALA A 9 14.48 13.98 1.82
C ALA A 9 14.17 12.78 0.91
N ALA A 10 15.07 11.80 0.82
CA ALA A 10 14.75 10.47 0.28
C ALA A 10 13.83 9.64 1.20
N SER A 11 13.83 9.91 2.52
CA SER A 11 12.95 9.23 3.50
C SER A 11 11.56 9.86 3.63
N MET A 12 11.39 11.12 3.18
CA MET A 12 10.10 11.83 3.27
C MET A 12 8.94 11.10 2.58
N PRO A 13 9.09 10.54 1.36
CA PRO A 13 8.01 9.82 0.70
C PRO A 13 7.55 8.62 1.51
N TYR A 14 8.48 7.81 2.01
CA TYR A 14 8.15 6.63 2.81
C TYR A 14 7.42 6.98 4.10
N THR A 15 7.87 8.02 4.81
CA THR A 15 7.18 8.52 6.00
C THR A 15 5.77 9.00 5.67
N ALA A 16 5.61 9.73 4.56
CA ALA A 16 4.29 10.16 4.10
C ALA A 16 3.38 8.97 3.78
N THR A 17 3.90 7.92 3.14
CA THR A 17 3.17 6.67 2.89
C THR A 17 2.70 6.03 4.19
N MET A 18 3.56 5.96 5.22
CA MET A 18 3.19 5.39 6.52
C MET A 18 2.11 6.21 7.23
N VAL A 19 2.19 7.54 7.19
CA VAL A 19 1.14 8.42 7.73
C VAL A 19 -0.16 8.27 6.96
N GLY A 20 -0.09 8.25 5.63
CA GLY A 20 -1.25 8.04 4.75
C GLY A 20 -1.88 6.68 4.95
N PHE A 21 -1.07 5.64 5.15
CA PHE A 21 -1.53 4.29 5.46
C PHE A 21 -2.24 4.24 6.80
N ALA A 22 -1.67 4.83 7.86
CA ALA A 22 -2.30 4.90 9.17
C ALA A 22 -3.64 5.64 9.13
N ALA A 23 -3.68 6.82 8.49
CA ALA A 23 -4.91 7.60 8.32
C ALA A 23 -5.94 6.86 7.46
N GLY A 24 -5.49 6.26 6.35
CA GLY A 24 -6.30 5.45 5.45
C GLY A 24 -6.95 4.27 6.18
N ASN A 25 -6.20 3.57 7.03
CA ASN A 25 -6.73 2.42 7.76
C ASN A 25 -7.90 2.80 8.67
N VAL A 26 -7.86 3.99 9.27
CA VAL A 26 -8.98 4.52 10.09
C VAL A 26 -10.15 4.95 9.21
N LEU A 27 -9.89 5.71 8.14
CA LEU A 27 -10.94 6.26 7.27
C LEU A 27 -11.65 5.16 6.46
N VAL A 28 -10.87 4.32 5.79
CA VAL A 28 -11.34 3.22 4.96
C VAL A 28 -11.96 2.12 5.82
N GLY A 29 -11.36 1.80 6.97
CA GLY A 29 -11.96 0.87 7.94
C GLY A 29 -13.36 1.32 8.36
N ARG A 30 -13.51 2.60 8.75
CA ARG A 30 -14.82 3.18 9.08
C ARG A 30 -15.80 3.19 7.92
N ALA A 31 -15.32 3.39 6.69
CA ALA A 31 -16.18 3.32 5.51
C ALA A 31 -16.69 1.89 5.28
N ILE A 32 -15.82 0.90 5.44
CA ILE A 32 -16.15 -0.53 5.27
C ILE A 32 -17.18 -0.99 6.29
N ASP A 33 -17.05 -0.55 7.54
CA ASP A 33 -18.03 -0.84 8.59
C ASP A 33 -19.43 -0.30 8.26
N ARG A 34 -19.55 0.74 7.42
CA ARG A 34 -20.82 1.40 7.10
C ARG A 34 -21.46 0.95 5.80
N VAL A 35 -20.68 0.82 4.73
CA VAL A 35 -21.18 0.55 3.37
C VAL A 35 -20.78 -0.82 2.83
N GLY A 36 -20.09 -1.63 3.65
CA GLY A 36 -19.54 -2.92 3.25
C GLY A 36 -18.19 -2.78 2.53
N TYR A 37 -17.56 -3.92 2.23
CA TYR A 37 -16.18 -4.00 1.75
C TYR A 37 -15.97 -3.54 0.29
N TRP A 38 -16.89 -3.90 -0.62
CA TRP A 38 -16.66 -3.78 -2.07
C TRP A 38 -16.43 -2.35 -2.57
N ILE A 39 -17.22 -1.38 -2.11
CA ILE A 39 -17.11 0.00 -2.60
C ILE A 39 -15.80 0.66 -2.11
N PRO A 40 -15.46 0.65 -0.80
CA PRO A 40 -14.20 1.22 -0.34
C PRO A 40 -12.99 0.52 -0.93
N ALA A 41 -13.04 -0.81 -1.12
CA ALA A 41 -11.95 -1.55 -1.76
C ALA A 41 -11.71 -1.10 -3.21
N LEU A 42 -12.77 -0.89 -3.99
CA LEU A 42 -12.67 -0.40 -5.37
C LEU A 42 -12.09 1.02 -5.43
N VAL A 43 -12.53 1.90 -4.54
CA VAL A 43 -12.01 3.27 -4.45
C VAL A 43 -10.53 3.27 -4.06
N SER A 44 -10.14 2.46 -3.09
CA SER A 44 -8.73 2.33 -2.67
C SER A 44 -7.86 1.73 -3.77
N ALA A 45 -8.35 0.72 -4.51
CA ALA A 45 -7.61 0.12 -5.63
C ALA A 45 -7.42 1.10 -6.79
N THR A 46 -8.45 1.87 -7.15
CA THR A 46 -8.35 2.90 -8.20
C THR A 46 -7.45 4.05 -7.77
N ALA A 47 -7.54 4.50 -6.51
CA ALA A 47 -6.64 5.51 -5.95
C ALA A 47 -5.17 5.03 -5.95
N LEU A 48 -4.93 3.75 -5.62
CA LEU A 48 -3.59 3.16 -5.64
C LEU A 48 -3.01 3.12 -7.06
N GLY A 49 -3.79 2.65 -8.04
CA GLY A 49 -3.38 2.61 -9.45
C GLY A 49 -3.09 4.01 -10.01
N ALA A 50 -3.99 4.97 -9.74
CA ALA A 50 -3.78 6.37 -10.12
C ALA A 50 -2.54 6.97 -9.42
N GLY A 51 -2.31 6.61 -8.16
CA GLY A 51 -1.13 7.01 -7.40
C GLY A 51 0.18 6.56 -8.04
N PHE A 52 0.27 5.30 -8.46
CA PHE A 52 1.48 4.81 -9.16
C PHE A 52 1.69 5.48 -10.52
N LEU A 53 0.62 5.72 -11.29
CA LEU A 53 0.72 6.46 -12.55
C LEU A 53 1.21 7.90 -12.33
N LEU A 54 0.64 8.62 -11.36
CA LEU A 54 1.06 9.98 -11.04
C LEU A 54 2.48 10.03 -10.46
N ALA A 55 2.87 9.03 -9.67
CA ALA A 55 4.22 8.91 -9.15
C ALA A 55 5.24 8.75 -10.28
N SER A 56 4.90 7.98 -11.34
CA SER A 56 5.76 7.80 -12.52
C SER A 56 5.93 9.07 -13.35
N LEU A 57 4.97 10.00 -13.31
CA LEU A 57 5.02 11.25 -14.07
C LEU A 57 5.65 12.41 -13.29
N THR A 58 5.89 12.24 -11.99
CA THR A 58 6.29 13.33 -11.12
C THR A 58 7.81 13.46 -11.06
N SER A 59 8.33 14.61 -11.48
CA SER A 59 9.77 14.95 -11.42
C SER A 59 10.18 15.70 -10.14
N SER A 60 9.24 15.96 -9.22
CA SER A 60 9.47 16.73 -7.98
C SER A 60 9.33 15.86 -6.73
N ILE A 61 10.30 15.93 -5.81
CA ILE A 61 10.31 15.17 -4.55
C ILE A 61 9.08 15.46 -3.69
N LEU A 62 8.61 16.72 -3.67
CA LEU A 62 7.41 17.12 -2.92
C LEU A 62 6.14 16.54 -3.55
N GLY A 63 6.01 16.62 -4.86
CA GLY A 63 4.88 16.01 -5.57
C GLY A 63 4.83 14.50 -5.36
N PHE A 64 5.99 13.83 -5.45
CA PHE A 64 6.12 12.39 -5.21
C PHE A 64 5.75 12.02 -3.77
N THR A 65 6.19 12.82 -2.79
CA THR A 65 5.84 12.63 -1.36
C THR A 65 4.33 12.76 -1.12
N LEU A 66 3.69 13.75 -1.75
CA LEU A 66 2.24 13.94 -1.62
C LEU A 66 1.45 12.78 -2.24
N VAL A 67 1.86 12.32 -3.43
CA VAL A 67 1.24 11.16 -4.09
C VAL A 67 1.44 9.88 -3.26
N GLN A 68 2.65 9.67 -2.72
CA GLN A 68 2.96 8.56 -1.83
C GLN A 68 2.10 8.54 -0.56
N GLY A 69 1.89 9.69 0.07
CA GLY A 69 1.03 9.76 1.26
C GLY A 69 -0.46 9.64 0.94
N LEU A 70 -0.97 10.49 0.05
CA LEU A 70 -2.41 10.66 -0.15
C LEU A 70 -3.05 9.57 -0.99
N LEU A 71 -2.35 9.07 -2.02
CA LEU A 71 -2.91 8.08 -2.94
C LEU A 71 -2.41 6.68 -2.62
N ILE A 72 -1.08 6.51 -2.54
CA ILE A 72 -0.49 5.17 -2.32
C ILE A 72 -0.69 4.71 -0.88
N GLY A 73 -0.38 5.55 0.11
CA GLY A 73 -0.58 5.25 1.53
C GLY A 73 -2.03 4.94 1.85
N VAL A 74 -2.95 5.82 1.46
CA VAL A 74 -4.39 5.60 1.69
C VAL A 74 -4.92 4.41 0.87
N GLY A 75 -4.53 4.27 -0.40
CA GLY A 75 -4.97 3.19 -1.27
C GLY A 75 -4.53 1.80 -0.80
N THR A 76 -3.35 1.68 -0.19
CA THR A 76 -2.87 0.40 0.36
C THR A 76 -3.59 -0.03 1.64
N SER A 77 -4.26 0.88 2.36
CA SER A 77 -4.93 0.58 3.64
C SER A 77 -6.08 -0.43 3.53
N ALA A 78 -6.81 -0.44 2.41
CA ALA A 78 -7.94 -1.37 2.20
C ALA A 78 -7.50 -2.84 2.08
N ILE A 79 -6.23 -3.09 1.74
CA ILE A 79 -5.75 -4.40 1.27
C ILE A 79 -5.38 -5.31 2.45
N PHE A 80 -5.07 -4.76 3.62
CA PHE A 80 -4.60 -5.58 4.75
C PHE A 80 -5.69 -5.85 5.79
N GLY A 81 -6.16 -4.82 6.49
CA GLY A 81 -7.12 -5.00 7.59
C GLY A 81 -8.44 -5.62 7.14
N PRO A 82 -9.16 -4.98 6.20
CA PRO A 82 -10.46 -5.46 5.76
C PRO A 82 -10.42 -6.80 5.03
N LEU A 83 -9.39 -7.03 4.20
CA LEU A 83 -9.21 -8.31 3.50
C LEU A 83 -9.01 -9.47 4.50
N ILE A 84 -8.23 -9.25 5.56
CA ILE A 84 -8.03 -10.26 6.61
C ILE A 84 -9.33 -10.50 7.40
N ALA A 85 -10.11 -9.46 7.66
CA ALA A 85 -11.41 -9.59 8.31
C ALA A 85 -12.38 -10.43 7.45
N ASP A 86 -12.45 -10.16 6.15
CA ASP A 86 -13.29 -10.90 5.20
C ASP A 86 -12.93 -12.39 5.13
N ILE A 87 -11.63 -12.71 5.00
CA ILE A 87 -11.12 -14.09 5.03
C ILE A 87 -11.50 -14.81 6.34
N SER A 88 -11.46 -14.09 7.46
CA SER A 88 -11.81 -14.64 8.78
C SER A 88 -13.30 -14.98 8.89
N HIS A 89 -14.18 -14.22 8.22
CA HIS A 89 -15.62 -14.50 8.17
C HIS A 89 -15.95 -15.69 7.26
N TRP A 90 -15.19 -15.90 6.19
CA TRP A 90 -15.43 -17.01 5.25
C TRP A 90 -15.03 -18.38 5.81
N PHE A 91 -13.95 -18.46 6.59
CA PHE A 91 -13.44 -19.72 7.16
C PHE A 91 -13.83 -19.92 8.62
N ASN A 92 -14.79 -20.79 8.92
CA ASN A 92 -15.21 -21.02 10.31
C ASN A 92 -14.32 -22.02 11.09
N ARG A 93 -13.88 -23.11 10.45
CA ARG A 93 -13.14 -24.22 11.13
C ARG A 93 -11.61 -24.08 11.10
N ARG A 94 -11.05 -23.38 10.10
CA ARG A 94 -9.59 -23.23 9.90
C ARG A 94 -9.17 -21.76 9.74
N ARG A 95 -9.87 -20.83 10.41
CA ARG A 95 -9.61 -19.38 10.34
C ARG A 95 -8.15 -18.98 10.50
N GLY A 96 -7.46 -19.56 11.48
CA GLY A 96 -6.07 -19.23 11.79
C GLY A 96 -5.12 -19.58 10.65
N VAL A 97 -5.34 -20.72 9.99
CA VAL A 97 -4.53 -21.14 8.83
C VAL A 97 -4.80 -20.22 7.64
N ALA A 98 -6.07 -19.89 7.37
CA ALA A 98 -6.41 -19.00 6.27
C ALA A 98 -5.79 -17.59 6.43
N VAL A 99 -5.89 -17.02 7.63
CA VAL A 99 -5.34 -15.69 7.94
C VAL A 99 -3.81 -15.69 7.90
N THR A 100 -3.15 -16.70 8.47
CA THR A 100 -1.68 -16.78 8.46
C THR A 100 -1.12 -17.00 7.06
N VAL A 101 -1.78 -17.81 6.22
CA VAL A 101 -1.42 -17.96 4.81
C VAL A 101 -1.56 -16.63 4.07
N ALA A 102 -2.67 -15.91 4.25
CA ALA A 102 -2.85 -14.59 3.64
C ALA A 102 -1.79 -13.58 4.11
N ALA A 103 -1.52 -13.52 5.42
CA ALA A 103 -0.51 -12.62 5.99
C ALA A 103 0.93 -12.99 5.55
N SER A 104 1.21 -14.27 5.29
CA SER A 104 2.53 -14.74 4.86
C SER A 104 2.98 -14.12 3.53
N GLY A 105 2.03 -13.68 2.69
CA GLY A 105 2.32 -12.99 1.43
C GLY A 105 3.16 -11.72 1.60
N ASN A 106 3.01 -11.00 2.72
CA ASN A 106 3.82 -9.80 3.00
C ASN A 106 5.32 -10.16 3.17
N TYR A 107 5.61 -11.23 3.92
CA TYR A 107 6.98 -11.71 4.11
C TYR A 107 7.56 -12.27 2.81
N LEU A 108 6.76 -12.98 2.01
CA LEU A 108 7.20 -13.48 0.70
C LEU A 108 7.56 -12.32 -0.23
N ALA A 109 6.72 -11.28 -0.32
CA ALA A 109 7.01 -10.09 -1.09
C ALA A 109 8.28 -9.38 -0.59
N GLY A 110 8.45 -9.26 0.72
CA GLY A 110 9.65 -8.71 1.35
C GLY A 110 10.92 -9.52 1.08
N ALA A 111 10.80 -10.83 0.90
CA ALA A 111 11.91 -11.69 0.51
C ALA A 111 12.23 -11.60 -0.98
N VAL A 112 11.22 -11.48 -1.86
CA VAL A 112 11.39 -11.51 -3.32
C VAL A 112 11.85 -10.16 -3.89
N TRP A 113 11.24 -9.04 -3.46
CA TRP A 113 11.51 -7.72 -4.05
C TRP A 113 12.96 -7.22 -3.95
N PRO A 114 13.70 -7.45 -2.86
CA PRO A 114 15.11 -7.05 -2.78
C PRO A 114 16.01 -7.74 -3.81
N PHE A 115 15.64 -8.94 -4.31
CA PHE A 115 16.40 -9.61 -5.36
C PHE A 115 15.98 -9.17 -6.76
N VAL A 116 14.67 -8.94 -6.98
CA VAL A 116 14.15 -8.58 -8.30
C VAL A 116 14.44 -7.12 -8.65
N MET A 117 14.25 -6.18 -7.72
CA MET A 117 14.40 -4.75 -8.00
C MET A 117 15.79 -4.37 -8.56
N PRO A 118 16.92 -4.81 -7.95
CA PRO A 118 18.24 -4.51 -8.51
C PRO A 118 18.48 -5.11 -9.89
N THR A 119 17.86 -6.25 -10.22
CA THR A 119 17.99 -6.86 -11.56
C THR A 119 17.28 -6.06 -12.63
N ILE A 120 16.10 -5.52 -12.31
CA ILE A 120 15.32 -4.67 -13.22
C ILE A 120 16.02 -3.32 -13.40
N MET A 121 16.47 -2.69 -12.31
CA MET A 121 17.16 -1.39 -12.35
C MET A 121 18.51 -1.42 -13.09
N ARG A 122 19.11 -2.60 -13.27
CA ARG A 122 20.34 -2.77 -14.07
C ARG A 122 20.07 -3.05 -15.55
N ALA A 123 18.82 -3.40 -15.88
CA ALA A 123 18.40 -3.69 -17.25
C ALA A 123 17.97 -2.43 -18.01
N GLU A 124 17.70 -1.34 -17.29
CA GLU A 124 17.55 0.03 -17.82
C GLU A 124 18.90 0.77 -17.83
#